data_AF-A0A4Q0UAA1-F1
#
_entry.id   AF-A0A4Q0UAA1-F1
#
_cell.length_a   1.000
_cell.length_b   1.000
_cell.length_c   1.000
_cell.angle_alpha   90.00
_cell.angle_beta   90.00
_cell.angle_gamma   90.00
#
_symmetry.space_group_name_H-M   'P 1'
#
loop_
_entity.id
_entity.type
_entity.pdbx_description
1 polymer ?
#
loop_
_entity_poly.entity_id
_entity_poly.type
_entity_poly.pdbx_seq_one_letter_code
_entity_poly.pdbx_strand_id
1 'polypeptide(L)'
;MATALNLKRKNIDLPVETLQKLSIMAVAQGKSLKNYIETILISKAEAISVEVNENPSPSGDPWFDDPENMASVRRGIAEMEAGKGRAYSMEEIRELLGV
;
A
#
# COMPACT_ATOMS: atom_id res chain seq x y z
N MET A 1 -1.46 -11.54 32.47
CA MET A 1 -2.66 -12.06 31.76
C MET A 1 -2.27 -12.20 30.30
N ALA A 2 -2.25 -13.43 29.76
CA ALA A 2 -1.87 -13.66 28.37
C ALA A 2 -2.99 -13.12 27.46
N THR A 3 -2.73 -12.03 26.75
CA THR A 3 -3.60 -11.53 25.68
C THR A 3 -3.70 -12.62 24.62
N ALA A 4 -4.87 -13.25 24.51
CA ALA A 4 -5.14 -14.23 23.47
C ALA A 4 -4.98 -13.56 22.10
N LEU A 5 -4.08 -14.11 21.27
CA LEU A 5 -3.90 -13.65 19.89
C LEU A 5 -5.22 -13.85 19.13
N ASN A 6 -5.72 -12.78 18.48
CA ASN A 6 -6.94 -12.82 17.69
C ASN A 6 -6.69 -13.56 16.36
N LEU A 7 -6.67 -14.89 16.41
CA LEU A 7 -6.37 -15.74 15.27
C LEU A 7 -7.65 -16.03 14.47
N LYS A 8 -7.64 -15.69 13.17
CA LYS A 8 -8.73 -16.04 12.24
C LYS A 8 -8.34 -17.26 11.41
N ARG A 9 -9.15 -18.33 11.47
CA ARG A 9 -8.93 -19.51 10.61
C ARG A 9 -9.14 -19.15 9.14
N LYS A 10 -8.20 -19.53 8.29
CA LYS A 10 -8.21 -19.32 6.84
C LYS A 10 -7.76 -20.59 6.15
N ASN A 11 -8.46 -20.97 5.09
CA ASN A 11 -8.07 -22.09 4.23
C ASN A 11 -7.26 -21.53 3.06
N ILE A 12 -6.23 -22.25 2.65
CA ILE A 12 -5.37 -21.91 1.51
C ILE A 12 -5.24 -23.14 0.62
N ASP A 13 -5.26 -22.91 -0.69
CA ASP A 13 -4.98 -23.95 -1.68
C ASP A 13 -3.49 -23.93 -2.01
N LEU A 14 -2.85 -25.10 -1.95
CA LEU A 14 -1.44 -25.28 -2.26
C LEU A 14 -1.30 -26.43 -3.27
N PRO A 15 -0.42 -26.29 -4.28
CA PRO A 15 -0.06 -27.41 -5.13
C PRO A 15 0.47 -28.59 -4.30
N VAL A 16 0.16 -29.81 -4.73
CA VAL A 16 0.53 -31.05 -3.99
C VAL A 16 2.03 -31.12 -3.75
N GLU A 17 2.84 -30.80 -4.76
CA GLU A 17 4.30 -30.81 -4.66
C GLU A 17 4.80 -29.76 -3.65
N THR A 18 4.20 -28.58 -3.62
CA THR A 18 4.53 -27.52 -2.65
C THR A 18 4.25 -27.99 -1.23
N LEU A 19 3.09 -28.62 -0.99
CA LEU A 19 2.71 -29.15 0.32
C LEU A 19 3.71 -30.22 0.80
N GLN A 20 4.15 -31.11 -0.10
CA GLN A 20 5.13 -32.15 0.21
C GLN A 20 6.49 -31.55 0.62
N LYS A 21 6.99 -30.57 -0.15
CA LYS A 21 8.24 -29.88 0.16
C LYS A 21 8.18 -29.17 1.51
N LEU A 22 7.08 -28.47 1.80
CA LEU A 22 6.86 -27.80 3.09
C LEU A 22 6.80 -28.81 4.25
N SER A 23 6.21 -29.99 4.04
CA SER A 23 6.17 -31.06 5.03
C SER A 23 7.56 -31.56 5.40
N ILE A 24 8.41 -31.81 4.41
CA ILE A 24 9.81 -32.22 4.63
C ILE A 24 10.58 -31.15 5.41
N MET A 25 10.43 -29.88 5.03
CA MET A 25 11.08 -28.77 5.72
C MET A 25 10.59 -28.60 7.16
N ALA A 26 9.29 -28.78 7.42
CA ALA A 26 8.73 -28.71 8.76
C ALA A 26 9.33 -29.79 9.68
N VAL A 27 9.42 -31.03 9.18
CA VAL A 27 10.04 -32.16 9.89
C VAL A 27 11.51 -31.87 10.17
N ALA A 28 12.26 -31.34 9.21
CA ALA A 28 13.67 -30.98 9.39
C ALA A 28 13.88 -29.94 10.51
N GLN A 29 12.87 -29.12 10.81
CA GLN A 29 12.90 -28.14 11.90
C GLN A 29 12.23 -28.63 13.20
N GLY A 30 11.78 -29.88 13.27
CA GLY A 30 11.06 -30.42 14.43
C GLY A 30 9.71 -29.73 14.69
N LYS A 31 9.10 -29.13 13.66
CA LYS A 31 7.83 -28.40 13.75
C LYS A 31 6.71 -29.18 13.05
N SER A 32 5.48 -28.98 13.50
CA SER A 32 4.33 -29.42 12.72
C SER A 32 4.21 -28.60 11.43
N LEU A 33 3.67 -29.21 10.37
CA LEU A 33 3.45 -28.53 9.08
C LEU A 33 2.66 -27.23 9.24
N LYS A 34 1.61 -27.25 10.07
CA LYS A 34 0.81 -26.07 10.40
C LYS A 34 1.66 -24.95 11.00
N ASN A 35 2.39 -25.24 12.07
CA ASN A 35 3.21 -24.25 12.76
C ASN A 35 4.32 -23.70 11.84
N TYR A 36 4.90 -24.57 11.01
CA TYR A 36 5.90 -24.16 10.02
C TYR A 36 5.35 -23.16 9.00
N ILE A 37 4.19 -23.45 8.40
CA ILE A 37 3.53 -22.55 7.45
C ILE A 37 3.15 -21.22 8.12
N GLU A 38 2.54 -21.28 9.31
CA GLU A 38 2.17 -20.07 10.06
C GLU A 38 3.39 -19.20 10.37
N THR A 39 4.50 -19.81 10.82
CA THR A 39 5.74 -19.09 11.11
C THR A 39 6.28 -18.37 9.87
N ILE A 40 6.30 -19.04 8.71
CA ILE A 40 6.77 -18.43 7.45
C ILE A 40 5.90 -17.25 7.05
N LEU A 41 4.58 -17.40 7.12
CA LEU A 41 3.66 -16.34 6.71
C LEU A 41 3.76 -15.13 7.64
N ILE A 42 3.87 -15.36 8.95
CA ILE A 42 4.05 -14.31 9.95
C ILE A 42 5.39 -13.60 9.73
N SER A 43 6.49 -14.34 9.65
CA SER A 43 7.82 -13.73 9.48
C SER A 43 7.94 -12.97 8.16
N LYS A 44 7.29 -13.44 7.10
CA LYS A 44 7.25 -12.75 5.81
C LYS A 44 6.44 -11.46 5.89
N ALA A 45 5.32 -11.46 6.63
CA ALA A 45 4.51 -10.27 6.83
C ALA A 45 5.25 -9.22 7.69
N GLU A 46 5.92 -9.64 8.76
CA GLU A 46 6.72 -8.76 9.63
C GLU A 46 7.91 -8.12 8.89
N ALA A 47 8.47 -8.82 7.89
CA ALA A 47 9.55 -8.29 7.07
C ALA A 47 9.11 -7.23 6.05
N ILE A 48 7.81 -7.04 5.83
CA ILE A 48 7.28 -6.04 4.90
C ILE A 48 6.79 -4.83 5.69
N SER A 49 7.52 -3.72 5.61
CA SER A 49 6.99 -2.42 6.00
C SER A 49 6.07 -1.89 4.90
N VAL A 50 4.76 -2.13 5.02
CA VAL A 50 3.78 -1.45 4.16
C VAL A 50 3.59 -0.04 4.71
N GLU A 51 4.45 0.88 4.31
CA GLU A 51 4.24 2.30 4.56
C GLU A 51 3.27 2.82 3.49
N VAL A 52 2.01 3.04 3.90
CA VAL A 52 1.09 3.84 3.10
C VAL A 52 1.52 5.29 3.32
N ASN A 53 2.38 5.79 2.45
CA ASN A 53 2.72 7.21 2.44
C ASN A 53 1.52 7.97 1.85
N GLU A 54 0.87 8.81 2.66
CA GLU A 54 -0.23 9.67 2.20
C GLU A 54 0.28 10.79 1.29
N ASN A 55 1.58 11.09 1.33
CA ASN A 55 2.22 12.01 0.42
C ASN A 55 2.28 11.41 -1.00
N PRO A 56 1.57 11.99 -1.98
CA PRO A 56 1.55 11.50 -3.35
C PRO A 56 2.86 11.76 -4.11
N SER A 57 3.81 12.53 -3.55
CA SER A 57 5.07 12.88 -4.21
C SER A 57 6.04 11.69 -4.21
N PRO A 58 6.51 11.23 -5.40
CA PRO A 58 7.53 10.19 -5.48
C PRO A 58 8.88 10.57 -4.86
N SER A 59 9.16 11.87 -4.73
CA SER A 59 10.36 12.40 -4.07
C SER A 59 10.15 12.74 -2.59
N GLY A 60 8.94 12.56 -2.06
CA GLY A 60 8.61 12.93 -0.68
C GLY A 60 8.65 14.43 -0.42
N ASP A 61 8.14 15.23 -1.37
CA ASP A 61 8.10 16.69 -1.23
C ASP A 61 7.21 17.11 -0.03
N PRO A 62 7.77 17.79 0.99
CA PRO A 62 7.02 18.21 2.18
C PRO A 62 5.83 19.13 1.89
N TRP A 63 5.80 19.77 0.70
CA TRP A 63 4.67 20.58 0.29
C TRP A 63 3.34 19.81 0.35
N PHE A 64 3.36 18.51 0.04
CA PHE A 64 2.16 17.67 0.09
C PHE A 64 1.84 17.11 1.48
N ASP A 65 2.72 17.28 2.46
CA ASP A 65 2.44 16.93 3.86
C ASP A 65 1.60 18.01 4.55
N ASP A 66 1.55 19.22 3.96
CA ASP A 66 0.76 20.34 4.47
C ASP A 66 -0.75 20.14 4.19
N PRO A 67 -1.61 20.09 5.22
CA PRO A 67 -3.04 19.91 5.07
C PRO A 67 -3.74 20.99 4.23
N GLU A 68 -3.27 22.24 4.27
CA GLU A 68 -3.84 23.36 3.52
C GLU A 68 -3.54 23.22 2.02
N ASN A 69 -2.31 22.82 1.68
CA ASN A 69 -1.92 22.52 0.31
C ASN A 69 -2.75 21.37 -0.27
N MET A 70 -2.91 20.29 0.51
CA MET A 70 -3.75 19.16 0.11
C MET A 70 -5.23 19.52 0.00
N ALA A 71 -5.73 20.45 0.83
CA ALA A 71 -7.07 20.98 0.69
C ALA A 71 -7.24 21.78 -0.63
N SER A 72 -6.22 22.55 -1.02
CA SER A 72 -6.19 23.26 -2.30
C SER A 72 -6.23 22.29 -3.49
N VAL A 73 -5.40 21.23 -3.46
CA VAL A 73 -5.38 20.18 -4.50
C VAL A 73 -6.75 19.51 -4.64
N ARG A 74 -7.34 19.07 -3.51
CA ARG A 74 -8.66 18.43 -3.51
C ARG A 74 -9.75 19.35 -4.08
N ARG A 75 -9.71 20.64 -3.76
CA ARG A 75 -10.63 21.63 -4.33
C ARG A 75 -10.46 21.73 -5.85
N GLY A 76 -9.22 21.82 -6.34
CA GLY A 76 -8.94 21.88 -7.78
C GLY A 76 -9.45 20.65 -8.54
N ILE A 77 -9.25 19.44 -7.98
CA ILE A 77 -9.79 18.20 -8.55
C ILE A 77 -11.32 18.28 -8.64
N ALA A 78 -12.01 18.66 -7.56
CA ALA A 78 -13.46 18.76 -7.54
C ALA A 78 -13.99 19.82 -8.52
N GLU A 79 -13.29 20.94 -8.71
CA GLU A 79 -13.66 21.97 -9.68
C GLU A 79 -13.50 21.48 -11.14
N MET A 80 -12.44 20.73 -11.42
CA MET A 80 -12.25 20.10 -12.74
C MET A 80 -13.31 19.04 -13.03
N GLU A 81 -13.62 18.17 -12.06
CA GLU A 81 -14.70 17.17 -12.18
C GLU A 81 -16.07 17.84 -12.37
N ALA A 82 -16.30 18.99 -11.75
CA ALA A 82 -17.49 19.81 -11.94
C ALA A 82 -17.50 20.59 -13.27
N GLY A 83 -16.49 20.42 -14.13
CA GLY A 83 -16.40 21.06 -15.44
C GLY A 83 -16.09 22.56 -15.40
N LYS A 84 -15.59 23.08 -14.27
CA LYS A 84 -15.21 24.50 -14.14
C LYS A 84 -13.83 24.82 -14.73
N GLY A 85 -13.11 23.80 -15.18
CA GLY A 85 -11.84 23.95 -15.86
C GLY A 85 -11.98 24.61 -17.23
N ARG A 86 -10.97 25.41 -17.60
CA ARG A 86 -10.81 25.93 -18.96
C ARG A 86 -9.45 25.49 -19.50
N ALA A 87 -9.47 24.91 -20.70
CA ALA A 87 -8.25 24.69 -21.46
C ALA A 87 -7.80 26.01 -22.08
N TYR A 88 -6.50 26.29 -22.01
CA TYR A 88 -5.87 27.44 -22.63
C TYR A 88 -4.79 26.98 -23.59
N SER A 89 -4.61 27.72 -24.69
CA SER A 89 -3.42 27.61 -25.53
C SER A 89 -2.23 28.31 -24.88
N MET A 90 -1.02 28.01 -25.36
CA MET A 90 0.19 28.66 -24.86
C MET A 90 0.17 30.17 -25.12
N GLU A 91 -0.40 30.59 -26.24
CA GLU A 91 -0.55 32.00 -26.63
C GLU A 91 -1.51 32.72 -25.67
N GLU A 92 -2.65 32.14 -25.34
CA GLU A 92 -3.60 32.72 -24.37
C GLU A 92 -2.97 32.87 -22.98
N ILE A 93 -2.16 31.89 -22.55
CA ILE A 93 -1.46 31.96 -21.26
C ILE A 93 -0.44 33.10 -21.26
N ARG A 94 0.33 33.25 -22.34
CA ARG A 94 1.32 34.34 -22.47
C ARG A 94 0.66 35.71 -22.39
N GLU A 95 -0.45 35.89 -23.10
CA GLU A 95 -1.23 37.13 -23.07
C GLU A 95 -1.74 37.45 -21.65
N LEU A 96 -2.28 36.44 -20.94
CA LEU A 96 -2.78 36.61 -19.57
C LEU A 96 -1.67 36.94 -18.54
N LEU A 97 -0.48 36.37 -18.75
CA LEU A 97 0.68 36.61 -17.88
C LEU A 97 1.47 37.86 -18.27
N GLY A 98 1.18 38.47 -19.42
CA GLY A 98 1.87 39.67 -19.92
C GLY A 98 3.32 39.43 -20.32
N VAL A 99 3.64 38.22 -20.81
CA VAL A 99 5.00 37.79 -21.21
C VAL A 99 5.10 37.36 -22.66
#